data_AF-A0A9D4ES02-F1
#
_entry.id   AF-A0A9D4ES02-F1
#
_cell.length_a   1.000
_cell.length_b   1.000
_cell.length_c   1.000
_cell.angle_alpha   90.00
_cell.angle_beta   90.00
_cell.angle_gamma   90.00
#
_symmetry.space_group_name_H-M   'P 1'
#
loop_
_entity.id
_entity.type
_entity.pdbx_description
1 polymer ?
#
loop_
_entity_poly.entity_id
_entity_poly.type
_entity_poly.pdbx_seq_one_letter_code
_entity_poly.pdbx_strand_id
1 'polypeptide(L)'
;MHGLVLNAKAVSVSLRLLALLCALVVLSGDVEVNPGPRQNAAGAAPKRPATRQRQLSFAQAVASPFPVANSRGRQDRTSDITGYSNILAYLQDMRSEIRQYLASINVKIDDVNTTLNNLKHENEQLKSENKMLWNEISSMKSKMDKLESQSRRNNLRFNGINGTFDEKWSDTEQKVQSFISDELNIPDYANAEIERAHRLKSRDAQQ
;
A
#
# COMPACT_ATOMS: atom_id res chain seq x y z
N MET A 1 10.46 -35.91 -39.13
CA MET A 1 9.79 -34.63 -38.83
C MET A 1 8.48 -34.95 -38.10
N HIS A 2 8.54 -35.22 -36.79
CA HIS A 2 7.33 -35.49 -36.00
C HIS A 2 6.69 -34.16 -35.61
N GLY A 3 5.58 -33.81 -36.26
CA GLY A 3 4.79 -32.63 -35.93
C GLY A 3 4.02 -32.85 -34.63
N LEU A 4 4.26 -32.00 -33.63
CA LEU A 4 3.41 -31.92 -32.45
C LEU A 4 2.03 -31.39 -32.87
N VAL A 5 1.03 -32.26 -32.82
CA VAL A 5 -0.38 -31.85 -32.88
C VAL A 5 -0.73 -31.24 -31.53
N LEU A 6 -0.58 -29.93 -31.41
CA LEU A 6 -1.00 -29.17 -30.24
C LEU A 6 -2.52 -29.17 -30.16
N ASN A 7 -3.06 -29.93 -29.20
CA ASN A 7 -4.49 -29.97 -28.93
C ASN A 7 -4.93 -28.61 -28.37
N ALA A 8 -5.65 -27.81 -29.17
CA ALA A 8 -6.05 -26.44 -28.83
C ALA A 8 -6.78 -26.33 -27.48
N LYS A 9 -7.49 -27.39 -27.07
CA LYS A 9 -8.14 -27.46 -25.75
C LYS A 9 -7.12 -27.53 -24.61
N ALA A 10 -6.04 -28.30 -24.78
CA ALA A 10 -4.98 -28.39 -23.77
C ALA A 10 -4.25 -27.05 -23.61
N VAL A 11 -3.95 -26.37 -24.72
CA VAL A 11 -3.32 -25.04 -24.71
C VAL A 11 -4.21 -24.02 -24.00
N SER A 12 -5.52 -24.04 -24.28
CA SER A 12 -6.49 -23.14 -23.63
C SER A 12 -6.57 -23.37 -22.11
N VAL A 13 -6.58 -24.62 -21.66
CA VAL A 13 -6.60 -24.96 -20.24
C VAL A 13 -5.31 -24.53 -19.55
N SER A 14 -4.15 -24.79 -20.15
CA SER A 14 -2.85 -24.35 -19.63
C SER A 14 -2.76 -22.83 -19.50
N LEU A 15 -3.29 -22.09 -20.48
CA LEU A 15 -3.30 -20.63 -20.44
C LEU A 15 -4.19 -20.07 -19.32
N ARG A 16 -5.37 -20.69 -19.10
CA ARG A 16 -6.28 -20.32 -18.00
C ARG A 16 -5.69 -20.65 -16.63
N LEU A 17 -5.02 -21.79 -16.51
CA LEU A 17 -4.33 -22.20 -15.29
C LEU A 17 -3.20 -21.22 -14.96
N LEU A 18 -2.40 -20.83 -15.96
CA LEU A 18 -1.32 -19.86 -15.79
C LEU A 18 -1.85 -18.50 -15.38
N ALA A 19 -2.94 -18.03 -16.01
CA ALA A 19 -3.58 -16.76 -15.65
C ALA A 19 -4.11 -16.77 -14.20
N LEU A 20 -4.70 -17.89 -13.77
CA LEU A 20 -5.14 -18.07 -12.37
C LEU A 20 -3.97 -18.04 -11.39
N LEU A 21 -2.85 -18.69 -11.74
CA LEU A 21 -1.65 -18.73 -10.90
C LEU A 21 -1.02 -17.33 -10.78
N CYS A 22 -0.92 -16.58 -11.88
CA CYS A 22 -0.44 -15.20 -11.86
C CYS A 22 -1.38 -14.30 -11.04
N ALA A 23 -2.70 -14.44 -11.20
CA ALA A 23 -3.67 -13.69 -10.41
C ALA A 23 -3.56 -14.01 -8.92
N LEU A 24 -3.39 -15.29 -8.56
CA LEU A 24 -3.16 -15.73 -7.19
C LEU A 24 -1.87 -15.13 -6.62
N VAL A 25 -0.76 -15.13 -7.35
CA VAL A 25 0.50 -14.54 -6.89
C VAL A 25 0.37 -13.03 -6.67
N VAL A 26 -0.33 -12.31 -7.56
CA VAL A 26 -0.57 -10.88 -7.42
C VAL A 26 -1.53 -10.57 -6.24
N LEU A 27 -2.54 -11.42 -6.02
CA LEU A 27 -3.51 -11.27 -4.93
C LEU A 27 -2.98 -11.75 -3.57
N SER A 28 -1.97 -12.62 -3.55
CA SER A 28 -1.43 -13.21 -2.30
C SER A 28 -0.53 -12.25 -1.51
N GLY A 29 -0.19 -11.09 -2.08
CA GLY A 29 0.70 -10.13 -1.44
C GLY A 29 2.12 -10.68 -1.22
N ASP A 30 2.98 -9.80 -0.72
CA ASP A 30 4.38 -10.12 -0.43
C ASP A 30 4.49 -11.26 0.62
N VAL A 31 5.22 -12.31 0.26
CA VAL A 31 5.34 -13.56 1.04
C VAL A 31 6.03 -13.29 2.39
N GLU A 32 6.81 -12.22 2.50
CA GLU A 32 7.52 -11.85 3.73
C GLU A 32 6.62 -11.22 4.80
N VAL A 33 5.41 -10.78 4.43
CA VAL A 33 4.46 -10.11 5.34
C VAL A 33 3.24 -10.97 5.66
N ASN A 34 3.19 -12.21 5.18
CA ASN A 34 2.09 -13.15 5.46
C ASN A 34 2.21 -13.68 6.90
N PRO A 35 1.35 -13.24 7.84
CA PRO A 35 1.38 -13.78 9.18
C PRO A 35 0.73 -15.16 9.10
N GLY A 36 1.55 -16.20 9.07
CA GLY A 36 1.11 -17.59 9.02
C GLY A 36 0.05 -17.91 10.09
N PRO A 37 -0.63 -19.06 9.98
CA PRO A 37 -1.80 -19.41 10.80
C PRO A 37 -1.50 -19.21 12.29
N ARG A 38 -2.27 -18.33 12.94
CA ARG A 38 -2.15 -18.03 14.37
C ARG A 38 -2.35 -19.32 15.19
N GLN A 39 -1.26 -19.81 15.78
CA GLN A 39 -1.34 -20.86 16.79
C GLN A 39 -1.91 -20.23 18.07
N ASN A 40 -3.20 -20.50 18.34
CA ASN A 40 -3.76 -20.31 19.66
C ASN A 40 -3.20 -21.40 20.57
N ALA A 41 -2.14 -21.09 21.31
CA ALA A 41 -1.74 -21.86 22.48
C ALA A 41 -1.08 -20.96 23.51
N ALA A 42 -1.53 -21.10 24.74
CA ALA A 42 -1.18 -20.31 25.90
C ALA A 42 0.33 -20.24 26.21
N GLY A 43 0.74 -19.11 26.76
CA GLY A 43 1.73 -19.05 27.84
C GLY A 43 3.17 -19.38 27.50
N ALA A 44 3.91 -18.40 26.96
CA ALA A 44 5.29 -18.06 27.39
C ALA A 44 5.84 -16.96 26.46
N ALA A 45 6.21 -15.82 27.03
CA ALA A 45 6.93 -14.78 26.31
C ALA A 45 8.32 -15.29 25.89
N PRO A 46 8.71 -15.21 24.61
CA PRO A 46 10.10 -15.41 24.24
C PRO A 46 10.85 -14.09 24.45
N LYS A 47 11.70 -14.05 25.47
CA LYS A 47 12.73 -13.02 25.62
C LYS A 47 13.58 -12.98 24.36
N ARG A 48 13.54 -11.87 23.62
CA ARG A 48 14.51 -11.57 22.57
C ARG A 48 15.92 -11.62 23.17
N PRO A 49 16.88 -12.37 22.60
CA PRO A 49 18.27 -12.22 23.00
C PRO A 49 18.76 -10.85 22.55
N ALA A 50 19.13 -10.01 23.52
CA ALA A 50 19.84 -8.78 23.28
C ALA A 50 21.13 -9.09 22.51
N THR A 51 21.29 -8.46 21.36
CA THR A 51 22.53 -8.45 20.57
C THR A 51 23.66 -8.01 21.48
N ARG A 52 24.52 -8.97 21.83
CA ARG A 52 25.72 -8.78 22.64
C ARG A 52 26.68 -7.86 21.87
N GLN A 53 26.62 -6.55 22.12
CA GLN A 53 27.70 -5.63 21.79
C GLN A 53 28.96 -6.13 22.51
N ARG A 54 29.87 -6.77 21.76
CA ARG A 54 31.24 -6.99 22.20
C ARG A 54 31.89 -5.60 22.31
N GLN A 55 31.91 -5.03 23.50
CA GLN A 55 32.89 -4.01 23.84
C GLN A 55 34.27 -4.67 23.74
N LEU A 56 35.03 -4.32 22.70
CA LEU A 56 36.45 -4.63 22.61
C LEU A 56 37.20 -3.65 23.53
N SER A 57 37.38 -4.03 24.80
CA SER A 57 38.36 -3.41 25.67
C SER A 57 39.76 -3.82 25.20
N PHE A 58 40.48 -2.90 24.57
CA PHE A 58 41.88 -3.09 24.24
C PHE A 58 42.70 -2.80 25.51
N ALA A 59 42.94 -3.84 26.30
CA ALA A 59 43.87 -3.76 27.43
C ALA A 59 45.27 -3.42 26.89
N GLN A 60 45.79 -2.30 27.38
CA GLN A 60 47.13 -1.80 27.13
C GLN A 60 48.15 -2.74 27.80
N ALA A 61 48.78 -3.61 27.01
CA ALA A 61 49.92 -4.40 27.45
C ALA A 61 51.14 -3.99 26.62
N VAL A 62 51.89 -3.00 27.10
CA VAL A 62 53.28 -2.79 26.70
C VAL A 62 54.09 -2.53 27.97
N ALA A 63 54.50 -3.63 28.60
CA ALA A 63 55.66 -3.62 29.48
C ALA A 63 56.52 -4.82 29.06
N SER A 64 57.68 -4.56 28.48
CA SER A 64 58.75 -5.54 28.33
C SER A 64 60.07 -4.84 28.68
N PRO A 65 60.87 -5.38 29.62
CA PRO A 65 62.19 -4.87 29.92
C PRO A 65 63.22 -5.45 28.94
N PHE A 66 64.04 -4.59 28.35
CA PHE A 66 65.20 -5.01 27.53
C PHE A 66 66.40 -5.38 28.43
N PRO A 67 67.15 -6.46 28.14
CA PRO A 67 68.53 -6.55 28.57
C PRO A 67 69.46 -5.93 27.52
N VAL A 68 70.38 -5.10 27.99
CA VAL A 68 71.46 -4.47 27.22
C VAL A 68 72.59 -5.50 27.01
N ALA A 69 73.04 -5.69 25.77
CA ALA A 69 74.35 -6.27 25.49
C ALA A 69 74.96 -5.75 24.17
N ASN A 70 76.06 -5.02 24.36
CA ASN A 70 77.18 -4.59 23.51
C ASN A 70 77.13 -4.50 21.96
N SER A 71 77.77 -3.40 21.56
CA SER A 71 78.14 -2.88 20.26
C SER A 71 79.21 -3.70 19.53
N ARG A 72 78.97 -3.97 18.23
CA ARG A 72 79.93 -3.99 17.10
C ARG A 72 79.16 -4.29 15.80
N GLY A 73 79.23 -3.39 14.82
CA GLY A 73 78.53 -3.50 13.52
C GLY A 73 77.56 -2.34 13.25
N ARG A 74 78.10 -1.13 13.05
CA ARG A 74 77.34 0.12 12.87
C ARG A 74 77.47 0.60 11.43
N GLN A 75 76.79 -0.06 10.49
CA GLN A 75 76.47 0.54 9.18
C GLN A 75 75.37 -0.21 8.39
N ASP A 76 75.01 -1.43 8.78
CA ASP A 76 74.00 -2.24 8.06
C ASP A 76 72.64 -2.40 8.80
N ARG A 77 72.53 -1.90 10.04
CA ARG A 77 71.29 -1.98 10.85
C ARG A 77 70.33 -0.80 10.65
N THR A 78 70.77 0.27 10.01
CA THR A 78 69.97 1.51 9.85
C THR A 78 68.93 1.39 8.75
N SER A 79 69.19 0.62 7.70
CA SER A 79 68.27 0.32 6.61
C SER A 79 67.04 -0.46 7.09
N ASP A 80 67.26 -1.53 7.87
CA ASP A 80 66.18 -2.36 8.41
C ASP A 80 65.27 -1.58 9.36
N ILE A 81 65.85 -0.79 10.29
CA ILE A 81 65.08 0.05 11.24
C ILE A 81 64.23 1.09 10.48
N THR A 82 64.77 1.66 9.40
CA THR A 82 64.03 2.61 8.55
C THR A 82 62.89 1.90 7.80
N GLY A 83 63.11 0.68 7.30
CA GLY A 83 62.08 -0.13 6.65
C GLY A 83 60.91 -0.48 7.58
N TYR A 84 61.19 -0.93 8.81
CA TYR A 84 60.16 -1.19 9.82
C TYR A 84 59.41 0.10 10.21
N SER A 85 60.11 1.23 10.33
CA SER A 85 59.49 2.52 10.61
C SER A 85 58.52 2.96 9.51
N ASN A 86 58.88 2.76 8.24
CA ASN A 86 58.03 3.10 7.09
C ASN A 86 56.77 2.21 7.02
N ILE A 87 56.91 0.91 7.28
CA ILE A 87 55.77 -0.02 7.33
C ILE A 87 54.82 0.36 8.48
N LEU A 88 55.36 0.70 9.66
CA LEU A 88 54.54 1.13 10.79
C LEU A 88 53.79 2.43 10.50
N ALA A 89 54.43 3.41 9.85
CA ALA A 89 53.79 4.65 9.43
C ALA A 89 52.64 4.40 8.45
N TYR A 90 52.85 3.53 7.46
CA TYR A 90 51.81 3.14 6.49
C TYR A 90 50.62 2.44 7.17
N LEU A 91 50.88 1.52 8.10
CA LEU A 91 49.81 0.85 8.85
C LEU A 91 49.04 1.81 9.77
N GLN A 92 49.72 2.82 10.33
CA GLN A 92 49.07 3.87 11.11
C GLN A 92 48.18 4.75 10.23
N ASP A 93 48.62 5.08 9.03
CA ASP A 93 47.88 5.89 8.06
C ASP A 93 46.61 5.16 7.59
N MET A 94 46.75 3.91 7.16
CA MET A 94 45.60 3.05 6.79
C MET A 94 44.60 2.90 7.95
N ARG A 95 45.10 2.76 9.19
CA ARG A 95 44.24 2.71 10.38
C ARG A 95 43.48 4.03 10.59
N SER A 96 44.11 5.16 10.29
CA SER A 96 43.47 6.48 10.34
C SER A 96 42.37 6.60 9.29
N GLU A 97 42.65 6.21 8.04
CA GLU A 97 41.68 6.22 6.95
C GLU A 97 40.46 5.33 7.24
N ILE A 98 40.68 4.09 7.69
CA ILE A 98 39.59 3.18 8.09
C ILE A 98 38.72 3.81 9.18
N ARG A 99 39.33 4.48 10.16
CA ARG A 99 38.58 5.18 11.20
C ARG A 99 37.75 6.32 10.65
N GLN A 100 38.28 7.09 9.70
CA GLN A 100 37.55 8.16 9.04
C GLN A 100 36.37 7.62 8.23
N TYR A 101 36.56 6.53 7.47
CA TYR A 101 35.47 5.89 6.73
C TYR A 101 34.39 5.33 7.65
N LEU A 102 34.77 4.68 8.75
CA LEU A 102 33.80 4.20 9.75
C LEU A 102 33.00 5.36 10.37
N ALA A 103 33.66 6.48 10.70
CA ALA A 103 32.97 7.65 11.21
C ALA A 103 31.99 8.23 10.17
N SER A 104 32.42 8.35 8.90
CA SER A 104 31.56 8.83 7.81
C SER A 104 30.36 7.92 7.57
N ILE A 105 30.56 6.59 7.61
CA ILE A 105 29.49 5.61 7.46
C ILE A 105 28.48 5.74 8.60
N ASN A 106 28.93 5.90 9.85
CA ASN A 106 28.03 6.09 10.99
C ASN A 106 27.16 7.33 10.82
N VAL A 107 27.74 8.47 10.39
CA VAL A 107 26.97 9.69 10.11
C VAL A 107 25.92 9.45 9.03
N LYS A 108 26.27 8.74 7.95
CA LYS A 108 25.30 8.40 6.89
C LYS A 108 24.20 7.46 7.38
N ILE A 109 24.54 6.50 8.25
CA ILE A 109 23.54 5.61 8.85
C ILE A 109 22.57 6.41 9.72
N ASP A 110 23.08 7.36 10.51
CA ASP A 110 22.24 8.21 11.35
C ASP A 110 21.29 9.07 10.50
N ASP A 111 21.78 9.65 9.40
CA ASP A 111 20.96 10.44 8.46
C ASP A 111 19.90 9.58 7.72
N VAL A 112 20.26 8.36 7.33
CA VAL A 112 19.29 7.40 6.76
C VAL A 112 18.24 7.03 7.80
N ASN A 113 18.62 6.85 9.07
CA ASN A 113 17.67 6.53 10.12
C ASN A 113 16.72 7.70 10.43
N THR A 114 17.20 8.94 10.44
CA THR A 114 16.35 10.12 10.64
C THR A 114 15.37 10.29 9.49
N THR A 115 15.83 10.22 8.24
CA THR A 115 14.98 10.30 7.05
C THR A 115 13.94 9.17 7.01
N LEU A 116 14.33 7.93 7.33
CA LEU A 116 13.42 6.79 7.41
C LEU A 116 12.33 6.99 8.47
N ASN A 117 12.68 7.51 9.64
CA ASN A 117 11.72 7.78 10.70
C ASN A 117 10.73 8.89 10.30
N ASN A 118 11.20 9.94 9.63
CA ASN A 118 10.35 11.01 9.13
C ASN A 118 9.37 10.50 8.07
N LEU A 119 9.85 9.73 7.09
CA LEU A 119 9.01 9.13 6.05
C LEU A 119 7.97 8.18 6.65
N LYS A 120 8.35 7.39 7.65
CA LYS A 120 7.42 6.51 8.36
C LYS A 120 6.33 7.31 9.06
N HIS A 121 6.68 8.41 9.71
CA HIS A 121 5.72 9.27 10.39
C HIS A 121 4.74 9.92 9.39
N GLU A 122 5.26 10.49 8.31
CA GLU A 122 4.45 11.09 7.24
C GLU A 122 3.49 10.07 6.61
N ASN A 123 3.95 8.84 6.36
CA ASN A 123 3.12 7.78 5.80
C ASN A 123 1.95 7.41 6.75
N GLU A 124 2.21 7.32 8.06
CA GLU A 124 1.14 7.08 9.04
C GLU A 124 0.15 8.25 9.12
N GLN A 125 0.64 9.50 9.02
CA GLN A 125 -0.23 10.67 8.94
C GLN A 125 -1.12 10.63 7.69
N LEU A 126 -0.54 10.37 6.51
CA LEU A 126 -1.29 10.28 5.24
C LEU A 126 -2.32 9.14 5.26
N LYS A 127 -2.02 8.00 5.89
CA LYS A 127 -3.01 6.92 6.08
C LYS A 127 -4.18 7.38 6.96
N SER A 128 -3.88 8.12 8.02
CA SER A 128 -4.92 8.64 8.92
C SER A 128 -5.82 9.67 8.23
N GLU A 129 -5.23 10.58 7.45
CA GLU A 129 -5.96 11.58 6.66
C GLU A 129 -6.83 10.93 5.59
N ASN A 130 -6.28 9.96 4.84
CA ASN A 130 -7.07 9.18 3.87
C ASN A 130 -8.27 8.50 4.53
N LYS A 131 -8.10 7.92 5.72
CA LYS A 131 -9.21 7.30 6.45
C LYS A 131 -10.28 8.33 6.83
N MET A 132 -9.89 9.53 7.26
CA MET A 132 -10.83 10.61 7.56
C MET A 132 -11.61 11.05 6.32
N LEU A 133 -10.93 11.25 5.19
CA LEU A 133 -11.56 11.60 3.92
C LEU A 133 -12.55 10.53 3.44
N TRP A 134 -12.20 9.25 3.58
CA TRP A 134 -13.12 8.15 3.26
C TRP A 134 -14.40 8.18 4.10
N ASN A 135 -14.29 8.49 5.39
CA ASN A 135 -15.43 8.63 6.27
C ASN A 135 -16.30 9.83 5.88
N GLU A 136 -15.67 10.95 5.52
CA GLU A 136 -16.38 12.15 5.09
C GLU A 136 -17.13 11.93 3.77
N ILE A 137 -16.49 11.33 2.77
CA ILE A 137 -17.11 10.94 1.50
C ILE A 137 -18.30 10.01 1.75
N SER A 138 -18.14 9.02 2.63
CA SER A 138 -19.21 8.07 2.96
C SER A 138 -20.39 8.77 3.65
N SER A 139 -20.10 9.71 4.55
CA SER A 139 -21.12 10.53 5.23
C SER A 139 -21.86 11.44 4.24
N MET A 140 -21.14 12.11 3.34
CA MET A 140 -21.73 12.94 2.30
C MET A 140 -22.60 12.13 1.36
N LYS A 141 -22.15 10.95 0.94
CA LYS A 141 -22.95 10.05 0.10
C LYS A 141 -24.26 9.66 0.80
N SER A 142 -24.20 9.27 2.07
CA SER A 142 -25.42 8.95 2.83
C SER A 142 -26.37 10.14 2.97
N LYS A 143 -25.84 11.36 3.15
CA LYS A 143 -26.66 12.58 3.17
C LYS A 143 -27.30 12.84 1.80
N MET A 144 -26.56 12.66 0.72
CA MET A 144 -27.05 12.81 -0.65
C MET A 144 -28.18 11.82 -0.93
N ASP A 145 -27.99 10.53 -0.59
CA ASP A 145 -29.01 9.49 -0.76
C ASP A 145 -30.30 9.82 0.02
N LYS A 146 -30.16 10.34 1.25
CA LYS A 146 -31.30 10.76 2.07
C LYS A 146 -32.05 11.94 1.44
N LEU A 147 -31.33 12.96 0.97
CA LEU A 147 -31.93 14.14 0.34
C LEU A 147 -32.60 13.77 -0.99
N GLU A 148 -31.99 12.90 -1.79
CA GLU A 148 -32.57 12.40 -3.03
C GLU A 148 -33.84 11.58 -2.75
N SER A 149 -33.81 10.69 -1.74
CA SER A 149 -34.97 9.92 -1.31
C SER A 149 -36.10 10.82 -0.80
N GLN A 150 -35.78 11.84 -0.03
CA GLN A 150 -36.75 12.83 0.46
C GLN A 150 -37.36 13.64 -0.69
N SER A 151 -36.53 14.07 -1.64
CA SER A 151 -36.95 14.82 -2.82
C SER A 151 -37.86 13.98 -3.74
N ARG A 152 -37.63 12.68 -3.83
CA ARG A 152 -38.42 11.76 -4.67
C ARG A 152 -39.55 11.06 -3.93
N ARG A 153 -39.73 11.30 -2.62
CA ARG A 153 -40.68 10.57 -1.77
C ARG A 153 -42.11 10.61 -2.29
N ASN A 154 -42.51 11.73 -2.89
CA ASN A 154 -43.86 11.94 -3.40
C ASN A 154 -43.96 11.69 -4.92
N ASN A 155 -42.88 11.20 -5.56
CA ASN A 155 -42.85 10.96 -6.99
C ASN A 155 -43.26 9.51 -7.26
N LEU A 156 -44.33 9.32 -8.03
CA LEU A 156 -44.77 8.00 -8.50
C LEU A 156 -44.36 7.79 -9.95
N ARG A 157 -43.97 6.54 -10.27
CA ARG A 157 -43.62 6.15 -11.65
C ARG A 157 -44.63 5.14 -12.18
N PHE A 158 -45.40 5.58 -13.17
CA PHE A 158 -46.33 4.74 -13.90
C PHE A 158 -45.65 4.19 -15.16
N ASN A 159 -45.70 2.87 -15.34
CA ASN A 159 -45.17 2.19 -16.53
C ASN A 159 -46.34 1.54 -17.28
N GLY A 160 -46.24 1.44 -18.61
CA GLY A 160 -47.28 0.79 -19.44
C GLY A 160 -48.39 1.71 -19.96
N ILE A 161 -48.41 2.99 -19.59
CA ILE A 161 -49.37 3.96 -20.14
C ILE A 161 -48.89 4.42 -21.53
N ASN A 162 -49.68 4.14 -22.56
CA ASN A 162 -49.35 4.51 -23.94
C ASN A 162 -49.21 6.03 -24.12
N GLY A 163 -48.12 6.43 -24.78
CA GLY A 163 -47.82 7.80 -25.15
C GLY A 163 -48.40 8.19 -26.51
N THR A 164 -48.55 9.48 -26.73
CA THR A 164 -48.91 10.05 -28.04
C THR A 164 -47.75 10.90 -28.56
N PHE A 165 -47.60 11.01 -29.88
CA PHE A 165 -46.59 11.89 -30.47
C PHE A 165 -46.95 13.35 -30.15
N ASP A 166 -46.01 14.11 -29.57
CA ASP A 166 -46.19 15.48 -29.08
C ASP A 166 -47.18 15.65 -27.90
N GLU A 167 -47.13 14.71 -26.95
CA GLU A 167 -47.92 14.77 -25.71
C GLU A 167 -47.49 15.93 -24.80
N LYS A 168 -48.44 16.81 -24.43
CA LYS A 168 -48.21 17.89 -23.47
C LYS A 168 -48.32 17.38 -22.04
N TRP A 169 -47.86 18.17 -21.08
CA TRP A 169 -47.93 17.82 -19.66
C TRP A 169 -49.38 17.66 -19.17
N SER A 170 -50.29 18.51 -19.65
CA SER A 170 -51.73 18.39 -19.38
C SER A 170 -52.31 17.05 -19.84
N ASP A 171 -51.92 16.61 -21.04
CA ASP A 171 -52.40 15.36 -21.62
C ASP A 171 -51.86 14.16 -20.82
N THR A 172 -50.62 14.25 -20.35
CA THR A 172 -49.99 13.23 -19.51
C THR A 172 -50.69 13.14 -18.16
N GLU A 173 -51.01 14.27 -17.54
CA GLU A 173 -51.72 14.35 -16.26
C GLU A 173 -53.11 13.72 -16.36
N GLN A 174 -53.87 14.08 -17.39
CA GLN A 174 -55.21 13.55 -17.62
C GLN A 174 -55.21 12.03 -17.80
N LYS A 175 -54.23 11.48 -18.54
CA LYS A 175 -54.09 10.02 -18.71
C LYS A 175 -53.76 9.31 -17.39
N VAL A 176 -53.00 9.95 -16.50
CA VAL A 176 -52.72 9.39 -15.17
C VAL A 176 -53.99 9.42 -14.30
N GLN A 177 -54.76 10.51 -14.34
CA GLN A 177 -56.03 10.60 -13.62
C GLN A 177 -57.04 9.55 -14.11
N SER A 178 -57.19 9.39 -15.43
CA SER A 178 -58.06 8.35 -16.00
C SER A 178 -57.58 6.96 -15.63
N PHE A 179 -56.27 6.70 -15.63
CA PHE A 179 -55.72 5.42 -15.20
C PHE A 179 -56.05 5.10 -13.73
N ILE A 180 -55.93 6.09 -12.84
CA ILE A 180 -56.24 5.92 -11.40
C ILE A 180 -57.75 5.68 -11.18
N SER A 181 -58.60 6.43 -11.88
CA SER A 181 -60.05 6.29 -11.80
C SER A 181 -60.52 4.95 -12.38
N ASP A 182 -60.10 4.64 -13.61
CA ASP A 182 -60.73 3.61 -14.43
C ASP A 182 -60.07 2.24 -14.23
N GLU A 183 -58.74 2.17 -14.18
CA GLU A 183 -58.01 0.91 -14.05
C GLU A 183 -57.77 0.51 -12.59
N LEU A 184 -57.45 1.47 -11.71
CA LEU A 184 -57.25 1.20 -10.29
C LEU A 184 -58.55 1.24 -9.47
N ASN A 185 -59.65 1.78 -10.04
CA ASN A 185 -60.96 1.90 -9.40
C ASN A 185 -60.90 2.60 -8.03
N ILE A 186 -60.12 3.68 -7.94
CA ILE A 186 -59.97 4.50 -6.73
C ILE A 186 -60.62 5.88 -6.99
N PRO A 187 -61.96 5.98 -6.91
CA PRO A 187 -62.70 7.17 -7.32
C PRO A 187 -62.39 8.39 -6.43
N ASP A 188 -62.03 8.17 -5.17
CA ASP A 188 -61.66 9.23 -4.21
C ASP A 188 -60.40 10.01 -4.65
N TYR A 189 -59.58 9.42 -5.54
CA TYR A 189 -58.35 10.00 -6.07
C TYR A 189 -58.48 10.51 -7.51
N ALA A 190 -59.69 10.54 -8.08
CA ALA A 190 -59.93 11.11 -9.41
C ALA A 190 -59.51 12.60 -9.51
N ASN A 191 -59.53 13.33 -8.38
CA ASN A 191 -59.09 14.72 -8.26
C ASN A 191 -57.77 14.87 -7.49
N ALA A 192 -56.88 13.87 -7.56
CA ALA A 192 -55.58 13.96 -6.89
C ALA A 192 -54.82 15.22 -7.36
N GLU A 193 -54.30 16.00 -6.39
CA GLU A 193 -53.49 17.17 -6.69
C GLU A 193 -52.11 16.73 -7.19
N ILE A 194 -51.92 16.79 -8.51
CA ILE A 194 -50.67 16.43 -9.17
C ILE A 194 -49.88 17.72 -9.42
N GLU A 195 -48.77 17.92 -8.71
CA GLU A 195 -47.90 19.09 -8.92
C GLU A 195 -47.31 19.12 -10.34
N ARG A 196 -46.92 17.95 -10.86
CA ARG A 196 -46.36 17.81 -12.21
C ARG A 196 -46.40 16.36 -12.71
N ALA A 197 -46.97 16.15 -13.89
CA ALA A 197 -46.86 14.91 -14.64
C ALA A 197 -46.04 15.11 -15.92
N HIS A 198 -45.10 14.21 -16.21
CA HIS A 198 -44.33 14.23 -17.45
C HIS A 198 -43.77 12.86 -17.80
N ARG A 199 -43.52 12.63 -19.09
CA ARG A 199 -42.85 11.42 -19.57
C ARG A 199 -41.35 11.46 -19.25
N LEU A 200 -40.81 10.33 -18.84
CA LEU A 200 -39.37 10.13 -18.74
C LEU A 200 -38.83 9.74 -20.12
N LYS A 201 -37.69 10.31 -20.51
CA LYS A 201 -36.99 9.89 -21.73
C LYS A 201 -36.56 8.43 -21.58
N SER A 202 -36.72 7.61 -22.64
CA SER A 202 -36.19 6.25 -22.63
C SER A 202 -34.67 6.28 -22.42
N ARG A 203 -34.16 5.32 -21.65
CA ARG A 203 -32.74 5.19 -21.33
C ARG A 203 -31.91 4.68 -22.53
N ASP A 204 -32.56 4.31 -23.63
CA ASP A 204 -31.95 3.58 -24.75
C ASP A 204 -31.32 4.46 -25.84
N ALA A 205 -31.17 5.77 -25.62
CA ALA A 205 -30.62 6.69 -26.63
C ALA A 205 -29.15 7.11 -26.37
N GLN A 206 -28.42 6.42 -25.48
CA GLN A 206 -26.99 6.67 -25.24
C GLN A 206 -26.24 5.36 -24.99
N GLN A 207 -25.85 4.68 -26.07
CA GLN A 207 -24.64 3.86 -26.17
C GLN A 207 -23.96 4.16 -27.50
#